data_AF-A0A835YQX9-F1
#
_entry.id   AF-A0A835YQX9-F1
#
_cell.length_a   1.000
_cell.length_b   1.000
_cell.length_c   1.000
_cell.angle_alpha   90.00
_cell.angle_beta   90.00
_cell.angle_gamma   90.00
#
_symmetry.space_group_name_H-M   'P 1'
#
loop_
_entity.id
_entity.type
_entity.pdbx_description
1 polymer ?
#
loop_
_entity_poly.entity_id
_entity_poly.type
_entity_poly.pdbx_seq_one_letter_code
_entity_poly.pdbx_strand_id
1 'polypeptide(L)'
;MPATLSAVDLHTSTFDMPVSWPSGVTKLDITCGSAPVTFPPRLTHFSSDSGYIGQAAFPDTILYMELNDMDTFSCGHDDFGNEEFPFHFPPVLPMQLRELRIKQMGLGEIINIPALPPKLELLHIDCRVTPTWLVSPTHLPKDLRVCILEMPDLGFILEELPSKLKELSFRADCGFDQPLPALPQTLRKLRLGRSFTHPLTLPAGIEEVVLPLALAHRVKFPRGVKVEWV
;
A
#
# COMPACT_ATOMS: atom_id res chain seq x y z
N MET A 1 -13.21 -21.81 -24.67
CA MET A 1 -12.00 -21.28 -23.98
C MET A 1 -11.48 -22.34 -23.02
N PRO A 2 -10.15 -22.52 -22.85
CA PRO A 2 -9.59 -23.67 -22.15
C PRO A 2 -9.91 -23.64 -20.64
N ALA A 3 -10.30 -24.79 -20.09
CA ALA A 3 -10.74 -24.97 -18.70
C ALA A 3 -9.62 -24.86 -17.63
N THR A 4 -8.42 -24.40 -18.01
CA THR A 4 -7.21 -24.48 -17.18
C THR A 4 -6.57 -23.12 -16.88
N LEU A 5 -7.21 -22.01 -17.27
CA LEU A 5 -6.61 -20.69 -17.10
C LEU A 5 -6.72 -20.23 -15.63
N SER A 6 -5.58 -20.13 -14.95
CA SER A 6 -5.49 -19.72 -13.53
C SER A 6 -5.08 -18.26 -13.33
N ALA A 7 -4.43 -17.68 -14.31
CA ALA A 7 -4.00 -16.28 -14.31
C ALA A 7 -4.41 -15.64 -15.63
N VAL A 8 -4.92 -14.42 -15.54
CA VAL A 8 -5.22 -13.57 -16.70
C VAL A 8 -4.45 -12.28 -16.55
N ASP A 9 -3.70 -11.94 -17.58
CA ASP A 9 -2.95 -10.69 -17.72
C ASP A 9 -3.51 -9.97 -18.95
N LEU A 10 -3.91 -8.71 -18.77
CA LEU A 10 -4.58 -7.91 -19.78
C LEU A 10 -3.85 -6.59 -20.04
N HIS A 11 -2.53 -6.55 -19.88
CA HIS A 11 -1.71 -5.32 -19.96
C HIS A 11 -1.89 -4.43 -21.23
N THR A 12 -2.66 -4.83 -22.24
CA THR A 12 -2.84 -4.07 -23.51
C THR A 12 -4.29 -3.95 -24.01
N SER A 13 -5.29 -4.35 -23.21
CA SER A 13 -6.69 -4.40 -23.68
C SER A 13 -7.56 -3.36 -22.96
N THR A 14 -8.13 -2.41 -23.72
CA THR A 14 -9.25 -1.59 -23.24
C THR A 14 -10.54 -2.40 -23.30
N PHE A 15 -11.33 -2.38 -22.22
CA PHE A 15 -12.61 -3.09 -22.16
C PHE A 15 -13.78 -2.13 -22.13
N ASP A 16 -14.50 -2.05 -23.24
CA ASP A 16 -15.78 -1.33 -23.34
C ASP A 16 -17.00 -2.25 -23.14
N MET A 17 -16.78 -3.54 -22.82
CA MET A 17 -17.82 -4.55 -22.62
C MET A 17 -17.60 -5.40 -21.36
N PRO A 18 -18.68 -5.90 -20.72
CA PRO A 18 -18.56 -6.77 -19.56
C PRO A 18 -17.85 -8.09 -19.91
N VAL A 19 -16.77 -8.38 -19.20
CA VAL A 19 -15.97 -9.61 -19.36
C VAL A 19 -16.57 -10.74 -18.52
N SER A 20 -16.77 -11.90 -19.14
CA SER A 20 -17.10 -13.15 -18.43
C SER A 20 -15.83 -13.98 -18.22
N TRP A 21 -15.58 -14.38 -16.99
CA TRP A 21 -14.32 -15.03 -16.61
C TRP A 21 -14.43 -16.55 -16.55
N PRO A 22 -13.38 -17.29 -16.94
CA PRO A 22 -13.28 -18.70 -16.59
C PRO A 22 -13.33 -18.88 -15.07
N SER A 23 -14.06 -19.89 -14.59
CA SER A 23 -14.24 -20.16 -13.15
C SER A 23 -12.94 -20.54 -12.41
N GLY A 24 -11.88 -20.87 -13.15
CA GLY A 24 -10.56 -21.22 -12.63
C GLY A 24 -9.62 -20.05 -12.36
N VAL A 25 -9.97 -18.82 -12.77
CA VAL A 25 -9.09 -17.65 -12.62
C VAL A 25 -8.94 -17.27 -11.14
N THR A 26 -7.71 -17.26 -10.66
CA THR A 26 -7.34 -16.89 -9.28
C THR A 26 -6.43 -15.68 -9.20
N LYS A 27 -5.85 -15.26 -10.33
CA LYS A 27 -5.04 -14.05 -10.47
C LYS A 27 -5.54 -13.23 -11.65
N LEU A 28 -5.70 -11.93 -11.43
CA LEU A 28 -6.17 -10.97 -12.43
C LEU A 28 -5.29 -9.73 -12.38
N ASP A 29 -4.71 -9.38 -13.52
CA ASP A 29 -3.98 -8.14 -13.75
C ASP A 29 -4.68 -7.33 -14.84
N ILE A 30 -4.89 -6.04 -14.60
CA ILE A 30 -5.64 -5.14 -15.49
C ILE A 30 -4.87 -3.83 -15.61
N THR A 31 -4.65 -3.34 -16.83
CA THR A 31 -4.05 -2.01 -17.05
C THR A 31 -5.09 -0.92 -17.26
N CYS A 32 -6.16 -1.15 -18.02
CA CYS A 32 -7.08 -0.06 -18.34
C CYS A 32 -8.50 -0.61 -18.58
N GLY A 33 -9.51 -0.08 -17.89
CA GLY A 33 -10.91 -0.48 -18.13
C GLY A 33 -11.87 0.68 -17.96
N SER A 34 -12.68 0.96 -18.99
CA SER A 34 -13.77 1.96 -18.92
C SER A 34 -15.07 1.33 -18.38
N ALA A 35 -15.18 0.00 -18.37
CA ALA A 35 -16.38 -0.75 -17.99
C ALA A 35 -16.24 -1.50 -16.64
N PRO A 36 -17.36 -1.74 -15.91
CA PRO A 36 -17.35 -2.55 -14.70
C PRO A 36 -16.91 -4.00 -15.01
N VAL A 37 -15.77 -4.40 -14.45
CA VAL A 37 -15.27 -5.77 -14.55
C VAL A 37 -15.96 -6.63 -13.49
N THR A 38 -16.73 -7.65 -13.86
CA THR A 38 -17.19 -8.63 -12.84
C THR A 38 -16.00 -9.43 -12.34
N PHE A 39 -15.77 -9.59 -11.03
CA PHE A 39 -14.60 -10.36 -10.58
C PHE A 39 -14.83 -11.88 -10.69
N PRO A 40 -13.80 -12.68 -11.04
CA PRO A 40 -13.87 -14.13 -10.96
C PRO A 40 -14.18 -14.61 -9.53
N PRO A 41 -15.02 -15.64 -9.34
CA PRO A 41 -15.47 -16.08 -8.01
C PRO A 41 -14.37 -16.71 -7.15
N ARG A 42 -13.21 -17.04 -7.73
CA ARG A 42 -12.05 -17.62 -7.03
C ARG A 42 -10.85 -16.68 -7.03
N LEU A 43 -11.07 -15.40 -7.33
CA LEU A 43 -9.98 -14.42 -7.41
C LEU A 43 -9.34 -14.24 -6.04
N THR A 44 -8.01 -14.40 -5.99
CA THR A 44 -7.20 -14.26 -4.77
C THR A 44 -6.13 -13.19 -4.90
N HIS A 45 -5.65 -12.92 -6.11
CA HIS A 45 -4.67 -11.87 -6.40
C HIS A 45 -5.27 -10.92 -7.41
N PHE A 46 -5.27 -9.65 -7.08
CA PHE A 46 -5.72 -8.59 -7.95
C PHE A 46 -4.60 -7.55 -8.11
N SER A 47 -4.30 -7.18 -9.34
CA SER A 47 -3.40 -6.09 -9.68
C SER A 47 -4.08 -5.15 -10.67
N SER A 48 -3.85 -3.86 -10.50
CA SER A 48 -4.25 -2.86 -11.49
C SER A 48 -3.13 -1.85 -11.71
N ASP A 49 -2.76 -1.62 -12.96
CA ASP A 49 -2.10 -0.39 -13.38
C ASP A 49 -3.19 0.61 -13.83
N SER A 50 -2.97 1.92 -13.68
CA SER A 50 -3.72 3.04 -14.32
C SER A 50 -5.27 3.06 -14.28
N GLY A 51 -5.85 3.15 -13.07
CA GLY A 51 -7.12 3.88 -12.86
C GLY A 51 -8.45 3.24 -13.32
N TYR A 52 -9.42 3.29 -12.41
CA TYR A 52 -10.85 2.93 -12.48
C TYR A 52 -11.27 1.57 -13.05
N ILE A 53 -11.46 0.60 -12.16
CA ILE A 53 -12.45 -0.47 -12.37
C ILE A 53 -13.76 0.09 -11.84
N GLY A 54 -14.74 0.36 -12.72
CA GLY A 54 -15.98 1.02 -12.32
C GLY A 54 -16.95 0.20 -11.47
N GLN A 55 -16.46 -0.42 -10.40
CA GLN A 55 -17.18 -1.41 -9.63
C GLN A 55 -17.31 -1.04 -8.16
N ALA A 56 -18.51 -1.29 -7.63
CA ALA A 56 -18.90 -0.92 -6.28
C ALA A 56 -18.29 -1.80 -5.17
N ALA A 57 -17.72 -2.98 -5.47
CA ALA A 57 -17.17 -3.88 -4.44
C ALA A 57 -16.16 -4.89 -4.98
N PHE A 58 -15.04 -5.04 -4.27
CA PHE A 58 -14.09 -6.14 -4.45
C PHE A 58 -14.56 -7.39 -3.67
N PRO A 59 -14.37 -8.62 -4.20
CA PRO A 59 -14.74 -9.84 -3.50
C PRO A 59 -13.80 -10.12 -2.32
N ASP A 60 -14.38 -10.62 -1.23
CA ASP A 60 -13.65 -11.04 -0.02
C ASP A 60 -12.72 -12.25 -0.24
N THR A 61 -12.74 -12.87 -1.41
CA THR A 61 -11.80 -13.93 -1.78
C THR A 61 -10.39 -13.38 -2.06
N ILE A 62 -10.27 -12.07 -2.33
CA ILE A 62 -8.98 -11.42 -2.60
C ILE A 62 -8.15 -11.37 -1.31
N LEU A 63 -6.94 -11.91 -1.41
CA LEU A 63 -5.94 -11.94 -0.35
C LEU A 63 -4.78 -10.98 -0.63
N TYR A 64 -4.52 -10.68 -1.91
CA TYR A 64 -3.42 -9.85 -2.36
C TYR A 64 -3.95 -8.80 -3.34
N MET A 65 -3.68 -7.53 -3.06
CA MET A 65 -4.10 -6.40 -3.88
C MET A 65 -2.91 -5.48 -4.13
N GLU A 66 -2.61 -5.24 -5.40
CA GLU A 66 -1.62 -4.27 -5.85
C GLU A 66 -2.32 -3.23 -6.74
N LEU A 67 -2.19 -1.96 -6.38
CA LEU A 67 -2.78 -0.83 -7.10
C LEU A 67 -1.62 0.09 -7.48
N ASN A 68 -1.46 0.29 -8.77
CA ASN A 68 -0.36 1.03 -9.32
C ASN A 68 -0.91 2.12 -10.26
N ASP A 69 -0.33 3.29 -10.17
CA ASP A 69 -0.62 4.41 -11.06
C ASP A 69 0.62 4.61 -11.93
N MET A 70 0.66 3.86 -13.03
CA MET A 70 1.65 4.07 -14.07
C MET A 70 1.15 5.21 -14.93
N ASP A 71 1.95 6.28 -15.06
CA ASP A 71 1.66 7.44 -15.90
C ASP A 71 0.89 7.01 -17.16
N THR A 72 -0.29 7.60 -17.36
CA THR A 72 -1.34 7.29 -18.36
C THR A 72 -0.89 7.32 -19.83
N PHE A 73 0.41 7.41 -20.11
CA PHE A 73 0.97 7.24 -21.45
C PHE A 73 0.88 5.79 -21.97
N SER A 74 0.59 4.81 -21.11
CA SER A 74 0.45 3.40 -21.51
C SER A 74 -0.96 2.98 -21.93
N CYS A 75 -2.01 3.66 -21.44
CA CYS A 75 -3.32 3.66 -22.08
C CYS A 75 -3.26 4.57 -23.29
N GLY A 76 -3.32 4.02 -24.51
CA GLY A 76 -3.30 4.79 -25.75
C GLY A 76 -4.21 6.02 -25.67
N HIS A 77 -3.60 7.20 -25.69
CA HIS A 77 -4.23 8.48 -25.38
C HIS A 77 -5.07 9.05 -26.54
N ASP A 78 -5.42 8.22 -27.52
CA ASP A 78 -5.84 8.69 -28.84
C ASP A 78 -7.36 8.86 -28.99
N ASP A 79 -8.20 8.25 -28.14
CA ASP A 79 -9.66 8.29 -28.29
C ASP A 79 -10.46 8.89 -27.11
N PHE A 80 -9.85 9.06 -25.94
CA PHE A 80 -10.50 9.67 -24.76
C PHE A 80 -9.79 10.98 -24.42
N GLY A 81 -10.16 12.06 -25.11
CA GLY A 81 -9.47 13.35 -25.02
C GLY A 81 -9.33 13.83 -23.57
N ASN A 82 -8.11 14.20 -23.16
CA ASN A 82 -7.68 14.99 -21.98
C ASN A 82 -8.53 14.98 -20.68
N GLU A 83 -9.39 14.00 -20.44
CA GLU A 83 -10.09 13.85 -19.18
C GLU A 83 -9.16 13.09 -18.24
N GLU A 84 -8.63 13.81 -17.25
CA GLU A 84 -7.99 13.19 -16.09
C GLU A 84 -9.04 12.26 -15.46
N PHE A 85 -8.81 10.95 -15.48
CA PHE A 85 -9.66 9.98 -14.81
C PHE A 85 -9.15 9.80 -13.38
N PRO A 86 -9.72 10.50 -12.37
CA PRO A 86 -9.25 10.39 -11.01
C PRO A 86 -9.30 8.93 -10.54
N PHE A 87 -8.20 8.40 -10.02
CA PHE A 87 -8.16 7.12 -9.33
C PHE A 87 -9.18 7.11 -8.20
N HIS A 88 -10.25 6.35 -8.38
CA HIS A 88 -11.21 6.09 -7.30
C HIS A 88 -10.79 4.83 -6.54
N PHE A 89 -10.17 5.04 -5.39
CA PHE A 89 -9.89 3.96 -4.45
C PHE A 89 -11.22 3.31 -4.00
N PRO A 90 -11.30 1.96 -3.90
CA PRO A 90 -12.53 1.32 -3.44
C PRO A 90 -13.00 1.85 -2.08
N PRO A 91 -14.30 2.05 -1.88
CA PRO A 91 -14.81 2.55 -0.60
C PRO A 91 -14.58 1.56 0.55
N VAL A 92 -14.47 0.26 0.24
CA VAL A 92 -14.22 -0.81 1.21
C VAL A 92 -13.23 -1.80 0.62
N LEU A 93 -12.21 -2.15 1.40
CA LEU A 93 -11.23 -3.18 1.07
C LEU A 93 -11.73 -4.58 1.47
N PRO A 94 -11.33 -5.65 0.76
CA PRO A 94 -11.68 -7.03 1.13
C PRO A 94 -11.29 -7.38 2.56
N MET A 95 -12.19 -7.98 3.33
CA MET A 95 -11.97 -8.27 4.76
C MET A 95 -10.95 -9.39 5.00
N GLN A 96 -10.68 -10.21 3.98
CA GLN A 96 -9.65 -11.26 4.02
C GLN A 96 -8.29 -10.81 3.49
N LEU A 97 -8.16 -9.55 3.07
CA LEU A 97 -6.93 -9.03 2.48
C LEU A 97 -5.76 -9.16 3.45
N ARG A 98 -4.67 -9.74 2.96
CA ARG A 98 -3.41 -9.95 3.69
C ARG A 98 -2.32 -9.01 3.22
N GLU A 99 -2.30 -8.67 1.94
CA GLU A 99 -1.33 -7.75 1.38
C GLU A 99 -2.03 -6.65 0.59
N LEU A 100 -1.73 -5.41 0.94
CA LEU A 100 -2.13 -4.22 0.19
C LEU A 100 -0.88 -3.47 -0.23
N ARG A 101 -0.73 -3.28 -1.53
CA ARG A 101 0.29 -2.42 -2.12
C ARG A 101 -0.37 -1.33 -2.93
N ILE A 102 0.00 -0.09 -2.65
CA ILE A 102 -0.38 1.10 -3.40
C ILE A 102 0.94 1.70 -3.85
N LYS A 103 1.14 1.89 -5.15
CA LYS A 103 2.43 2.30 -5.72
C LYS A 103 2.27 3.42 -6.73
N GLN A 104 3.30 4.26 -6.80
CA GLN A 104 3.50 5.28 -7.84
C GLN A 104 2.34 6.27 -8.03
N MET A 105 1.40 6.36 -7.07
CA MET A 105 0.25 7.26 -7.17
C MET A 105 0.69 8.71 -7.24
N GLY A 106 0.32 9.41 -8.32
CA GLY A 106 0.35 10.86 -8.34
C GLY A 106 0.51 11.54 -9.70
N LEU A 107 -0.50 12.33 -10.05
CA LEU A 107 -0.48 13.80 -10.12
C LEU A 107 -1.95 14.29 -10.12
N GLY A 108 -2.36 15.15 -9.17
CA GLY A 108 -3.68 15.81 -9.19
C GLY A 108 -4.82 15.14 -8.41
N GLU A 109 -4.64 13.93 -7.88
CA GLU A 109 -5.75 13.15 -7.30
C GLU A 109 -5.81 13.15 -5.77
N ILE A 110 -7.04 13.25 -5.24
CA ILE A 110 -7.31 13.00 -3.82
C ILE A 110 -7.37 11.47 -3.62
N ILE A 111 -6.29 10.90 -3.09
CA ILE A 111 -6.25 9.48 -2.72
C ILE A 111 -6.98 9.31 -1.38
N ASN A 112 -8.13 8.62 -1.40
CA ASN A 112 -8.90 8.33 -0.20
C ASN A 112 -8.72 6.88 0.22
N ILE A 113 -7.91 6.62 1.25
CA ILE A 113 -7.71 5.25 1.75
C ILE A 113 -8.82 4.92 2.78
N PRO A 114 -9.62 3.85 2.57
CA PRO A 114 -10.64 3.40 3.51
C PRO A 114 -10.02 2.70 4.71
N ALA A 115 -10.87 2.20 5.61
CA ALA A 115 -10.42 1.43 6.75
C ALA A 115 -9.59 0.20 6.32
N LEU A 116 -8.44 0.01 6.95
CA LEU A 116 -7.55 -1.13 6.68
C LEU A 116 -8.19 -2.44 7.17
N PRO A 117 -8.16 -3.52 6.38
CA PRO A 117 -8.70 -4.82 6.76
C PRO A 117 -8.00 -5.40 8.00
N PRO A 118 -8.73 -6.09 8.89
CA PRO A 118 -8.17 -6.59 10.16
C PRO A 118 -7.14 -7.71 9.98
N LYS A 119 -7.17 -8.43 8.85
CA LYS A 119 -6.25 -9.53 8.53
C LYS A 119 -4.99 -9.10 7.77
N LEU A 120 -4.81 -7.79 7.58
CA LEU A 120 -3.70 -7.27 6.81
C LEU A 120 -2.37 -7.59 7.50
N GLU A 121 -1.48 -8.26 6.77
CA GLU A 121 -0.14 -8.66 7.23
C GLU A 121 0.95 -7.76 6.61
N LEU A 122 0.69 -7.19 5.42
CA LEU A 122 1.59 -6.27 4.72
C LEU A 122 0.82 -5.06 4.19
N LEU A 123 1.31 -3.88 4.56
CA LEU A 123 0.91 -2.60 4.00
C LEU A 123 2.12 -1.94 3.37
N HIS A 124 2.04 -1.65 2.07
CA HIS A 124 3.02 -0.85 1.37
C HIS A 124 2.30 0.27 0.63
N ILE A 125 2.58 1.51 0.98
CA ILE A 125 2.03 2.68 0.30
C ILE A 125 3.20 3.53 -0.17
N ASP A 126 3.36 3.63 -1.48
CA ASP A 126 4.26 4.53 -2.17
C ASP A 126 3.42 5.52 -2.99
N CYS A 127 3.38 6.76 -2.52
CA CYS A 127 2.60 7.83 -3.12
C CYS A 127 3.46 9.10 -3.21
N ARG A 128 3.37 9.80 -4.33
CA ARG A 128 4.02 11.12 -4.49
C ARG A 128 3.28 12.22 -3.75
N VAL A 129 1.99 12.03 -3.49
CA VAL A 129 1.12 12.92 -2.73
C VAL A 129 0.76 12.32 -1.37
N THR A 130 0.38 13.16 -0.41
CA THR A 130 -0.14 12.70 0.88
C THR A 130 -1.59 12.22 0.71
N PRO A 131 -1.89 10.93 0.93
CA PRO A 131 -3.26 10.44 0.86
C PRO A 131 -4.10 11.01 2.00
N THR A 132 -5.40 11.18 1.73
CA THR A 132 -6.40 11.42 2.77
C THR A 132 -6.90 10.08 3.30
N TRP A 133 -6.85 9.91 4.62
CA TRP A 133 -7.43 8.75 5.27
C TRP A 133 -8.90 9.02 5.57
N LEU A 134 -9.81 8.20 5.05
CA LEU A 134 -11.25 8.33 5.33
C LEU A 134 -11.55 8.06 6.81
N VAL A 135 -10.76 7.17 7.40
CA VAL A 135 -10.74 6.89 8.83
C VAL A 135 -9.28 6.94 9.25
N SER A 136 -8.92 7.88 10.12
CA SER A 136 -7.55 8.01 10.62
C SER A 136 -7.08 6.66 11.18
N PRO A 137 -6.00 6.07 10.66
CA PRO A 137 -5.50 4.78 11.12
C PRO A 137 -4.70 4.96 12.42
N THR A 138 -5.35 5.46 13.48
CA THR A 138 -4.72 5.58 14.80
C THR A 138 -4.27 4.22 15.33
N HIS A 139 -4.93 3.15 14.86
CA HIS A 139 -4.63 1.76 15.16
C HIS A 139 -4.40 0.98 13.86
N LEU A 140 -3.16 0.59 13.61
CA LEU A 140 -2.84 -0.34 12.51
C LEU A 140 -3.40 -1.75 12.80
N PRO A 141 -3.70 -2.56 11.77
CA PRO A 141 -4.19 -3.93 11.95
C PRO A 141 -3.27 -4.77 12.85
N LYS A 142 -3.85 -5.52 13.79
CA LYS A 142 -3.10 -6.27 14.82
C LYS A 142 -2.18 -7.35 14.23
N ASP A 143 -2.51 -7.86 13.06
CA ASP A 143 -1.75 -8.90 12.35
C ASP A 143 -0.65 -8.35 11.43
N LEU A 144 -0.51 -7.02 11.33
CA LEU A 144 0.45 -6.38 10.46
C LEU A 144 1.89 -6.74 10.86
N ARG A 145 2.66 -7.19 9.88
CA ARG A 145 4.07 -7.59 10.01
C ARG A 145 5.00 -6.62 9.30
N VAL A 146 4.54 -6.02 8.21
CA VAL A 146 5.32 -5.08 7.39
C VAL A 146 4.47 -3.85 7.14
N CYS A 147 5.00 -2.68 7.48
CA CYS A 147 4.40 -1.38 7.21
C CYS A 147 5.45 -0.49 6.54
N ILE A 148 5.25 -0.18 5.27
CA ILE A 148 6.13 0.68 4.47
C ILE A 148 5.28 1.83 3.95
N LEU A 149 5.63 3.05 4.35
CA LEU A 149 4.91 4.28 4.03
C LEU A 149 5.88 5.27 3.36
N GLU A 150 5.98 5.19 2.04
CA GLU A 150 6.77 6.04 1.17
C GLU A 150 5.94 7.21 0.66
N MET A 151 5.54 8.10 1.57
CA MET A 151 4.73 9.28 1.28
C MET A 151 5.32 10.55 1.93
N PRO A 152 5.03 11.75 1.40
CA PRO A 152 5.61 12.99 1.93
C PRO A 152 5.21 13.28 3.37
N ASP A 153 4.00 12.91 3.79
CA ASP A 153 3.51 13.08 5.16
C ASP A 153 2.54 11.94 5.49
N LEU A 154 2.45 11.57 6.77
CA LEU A 154 1.45 10.60 7.25
C LEU A 154 0.10 11.27 7.52
N GLY A 155 0.08 12.53 7.98
CA GLY A 155 -1.15 13.23 8.34
C GLY A 155 -1.92 12.65 9.54
N PHE A 156 -1.40 11.62 10.23
CA PHE A 156 -2.01 11.00 11.42
C PHE A 156 -0.95 10.59 12.46
N ILE A 157 -1.41 10.28 13.67
CA ILE A 157 -0.61 9.83 14.80
C ILE A 157 -0.72 8.31 14.96
N LEU A 158 0.41 7.65 15.20
CA LEU A 158 0.46 6.23 15.58
C LEU A 158 0.36 6.10 17.11
N GLU A 159 -0.81 5.73 17.62
CA GLU A 159 -1.00 5.56 19.07
C GLU A 159 -0.44 4.23 19.56
N GLU A 160 -0.60 3.17 18.76
CA GLU A 160 -0.09 1.83 19.04
C GLU A 160 0.51 1.19 17.79
N LEU A 161 1.57 0.39 17.99
CA LEU A 161 2.15 -0.44 16.93
C LEU A 161 1.73 -1.91 17.11
N PRO A 162 1.40 -2.63 16.02
CA PRO A 162 1.05 -4.04 16.07
C PRO A 162 2.16 -4.88 16.71
N SER A 163 1.79 -5.76 17.65
CA SER A 163 2.76 -6.57 18.40
C SER A 163 3.52 -7.60 17.56
N LYS A 164 3.08 -7.85 16.32
CA LYS A 164 3.71 -8.74 15.34
C LYS A 164 4.56 -8.01 14.32
N LEU A 165 4.64 -6.67 14.38
CA LEU A 165 5.35 -5.85 13.39
C LEU A 165 6.84 -6.20 13.40
N LYS A 166 7.37 -6.48 12.21
CA LYS A 166 8.77 -6.82 11.94
C LYS A 166 9.50 -5.70 11.21
N GLU A 167 8.77 -4.93 10.41
CA GLU A 167 9.32 -3.85 9.60
C GLU A 167 8.42 -2.63 9.65
N LEU A 168 9.01 -1.49 9.98
CA LEU A 168 8.39 -0.16 9.91
C LEU A 168 9.33 0.76 9.12
N SER A 169 8.86 1.27 7.99
CA SER A 169 9.66 2.12 7.12
C SER A 169 8.87 3.35 6.70
N PHE A 170 9.48 4.53 6.91
CA PHE A 170 8.99 5.80 6.37
C PHE A 170 9.92 6.31 5.27
N ARG A 171 9.37 7.11 4.35
CA ARG A 171 10.14 7.82 3.32
C ARG A 171 11.27 8.66 3.96
N ALA A 172 12.43 8.73 3.32
CA ALA A 172 13.59 9.45 3.88
C ALA A 172 13.33 10.96 4.07
N ASP A 173 12.57 11.56 3.17
CA ASP A 173 12.17 12.97 3.14
C ASP A 173 10.74 13.18 3.65
N CYS A 174 10.15 12.22 4.37
CA CYS A 174 8.84 12.44 4.98
C CYS A 174 8.90 13.55 6.05
N GLY A 175 7.83 14.33 6.14
CA GLY A 175 7.59 15.33 7.18
C GLY A 175 7.17 14.76 8.53
N PHE A 176 7.17 13.43 8.71
CA PHE A 176 6.79 12.80 9.97
C PHE A 176 7.75 13.16 11.11
N ASP A 177 7.27 13.98 12.05
CA ASP A 177 7.96 14.34 13.28
C ASP A 177 7.02 14.20 14.50
N GLN A 178 6.32 13.08 14.60
CA GLN A 178 5.51 12.78 15.78
C GLN A 178 6.19 11.70 16.62
N PRO A 179 6.00 11.68 17.95
CA PRO A 179 6.57 10.64 18.79
C PRO A 179 6.02 9.26 18.40
N LEU A 180 6.91 8.27 18.32
CA LEU A 180 6.49 6.88 18.15
C LEU A 180 6.11 6.27 19.50
N PRO A 181 5.09 5.39 19.54
CA PRO A 181 4.80 4.60 20.72
C PRO A 181 5.89 3.54 20.92
N ALA A 182 5.76 2.72 21.97
CA ALA A 182 6.73 1.67 22.25
C ALA A 182 6.89 0.72 21.05
N LEU A 183 8.12 0.60 20.54
CA LEU A 183 8.42 -0.29 19.43
C LEU A 183 8.24 -1.76 19.87
N PRO A 184 7.57 -2.60 19.07
CA PRO A 184 7.33 -4.00 19.42
C PRO A 184 8.64 -4.79 19.44
N GLN A 185 8.76 -5.75 20.35
CA GLN A 185 9.98 -6.58 20.50
C GLN A 185 10.28 -7.47 19.28
N THR A 186 9.29 -7.65 18.40
CA THR A 186 9.41 -8.38 17.13
C THR A 186 10.03 -7.55 16.01
N LEU A 187 10.17 -6.23 16.18
CA LEU A 187 10.68 -5.33 15.14
C LEU A 187 12.15 -5.67 14.83
N ARG A 188 12.43 -5.87 13.54
CA ARG A 188 13.76 -6.18 12.99
C ARG A 188 14.31 -5.03 12.16
N LYS A 189 13.45 -4.31 11.45
CA LYS A 189 13.84 -3.20 10.57
C LYS A 189 13.08 -1.93 10.90
N LEU A 190 13.80 -0.82 11.01
CA LEU A 190 13.23 0.49 11.24
C LEU A 190 13.87 1.53 10.31
N ARG A 191 13.06 2.27 9.56
CA ARG A 191 13.52 3.46 8.83
C ARG A 191 12.68 4.65 9.21
N LEU A 192 13.35 5.71 9.69
CA LEU A 192 12.74 6.99 10.02
C LEU A 192 13.24 8.07 9.05
N GLY A 193 12.36 9.02 8.70
CA GLY A 193 12.72 10.14 7.84
C GLY A 193 13.55 11.21 8.55
N ARG A 194 14.13 12.11 7.75
CA ARG A 194 15.01 13.22 8.16
C ARG A 194 14.38 14.16 9.18
N SER A 195 13.06 14.31 9.15
CA SER A 195 12.31 15.24 9.98
C SER A 195 12.10 14.76 11.42
N PHE A 196 12.33 13.47 11.71
CA PHE A 196 12.03 12.91 13.04
C PHE A 196 13.05 13.34 14.10
N THR A 197 12.58 14.01 15.16
CA THR A 197 13.42 14.61 16.22
C THR A 197 13.17 14.05 17.63
N HIS A 198 12.22 13.12 17.75
CA HIS A 198 11.73 12.61 19.02
C HIS A 198 12.65 11.53 19.64
N PRO A 199 12.64 11.35 20.98
CA PRO A 199 13.37 10.26 21.63
C PRO A 199 12.94 8.89 21.09
N LEU A 200 13.90 7.98 20.93
CA LEU A 200 13.68 6.64 20.37
C LEU A 200 14.35 5.58 21.23
N THR A 201 13.58 4.56 21.63
CA THR A 201 14.09 3.37 22.32
C THR A 201 13.95 2.16 21.41
N LEU A 202 15.09 1.56 21.02
CA LEU A 202 15.12 0.41 20.12
C LEU A 202 14.87 -0.91 20.87
N PRO A 203 14.12 -1.87 20.28
CA PRO A 203 13.96 -3.20 20.85
C PRO A 203 15.25 -4.01 20.74
N ALA A 204 15.44 -4.99 21.63
CA ALA A 204 16.70 -5.72 21.75
C ALA A 204 17.07 -6.54 20.50
N GLY A 205 16.08 -6.98 19.73
CA GLY A 205 16.28 -7.76 18.51
C GLY A 205 16.19 -6.96 17.21
N ILE A 206 16.36 -5.63 17.24
CA ILE A 206 16.48 -4.85 16.01
C ILE A 206 17.75 -5.29 15.25
N GLU A 207 17.67 -5.35 13.92
CA GLU A 207 18.77 -5.83 13.06
C GLU A 207 19.28 -4.70 12.16
N GLU A 208 18.38 -3.88 11.62
CA GLU A 208 18.70 -2.80 10.69
C GLU A 208 17.93 -1.52 11.06
N VAL A 209 18.64 -0.40 11.13
CA VAL A 209 18.04 0.92 11.36
C VAL A 209 18.58 1.95 10.38
N VAL A 210 17.68 2.77 9.87
CA VAL A 210 17.98 3.97 9.11
C VAL A 210 17.38 5.15 9.88
N LEU A 211 18.23 6.03 10.41
CA LEU A 211 17.80 7.10 11.32
C LEU A 211 18.30 8.47 10.83
N PRO A 212 17.58 9.57 11.14
CA PRO A 212 18.08 10.91 10.87
C PRO A 212 19.35 11.18 11.67
N LEU A 213 20.29 11.93 11.06
CA LEU A 213 21.56 12.29 11.71
C LEU A 213 21.37 13.01 13.06
N ALA A 214 20.25 13.72 13.23
CA ALA A 214 19.86 14.39 14.47
C ALA A 214 19.74 13.45 15.69
N LEU A 215 19.53 12.15 15.47
CA LEU A 215 19.41 11.14 16.53
C LEU A 215 20.73 10.46 16.90
N ALA A 216 21.84 10.78 16.23
CA ALA A 216 23.09 10.01 16.35
C ALA A 216 23.64 9.90 17.78
N HIS A 217 23.46 10.95 18.59
CA HIS A 217 23.93 10.97 19.98
C HIS A 217 22.84 10.66 21.01
N ARG A 218 21.62 10.35 20.56
CA ARG A 218 20.42 10.21 21.40
C ARG A 218 19.92 8.77 21.51
N VAL A 219 20.37 7.88 20.64
CA VAL A 219 19.89 6.50 20.56
C VAL A 219 20.97 5.53 21.04
N LYS A 220 20.55 4.56 21.87
CA LYS A 220 21.40 3.44 22.28
C LYS A 220 21.13 2.27 21.33
N PHE A 221 22.20 1.71 20.77
CA PHE A 221 22.12 0.61 19.82
C PHE A 221 22.42 -0.74 20.48
N PRO A 222 21.59 -1.76 20.25
CA PRO A 222 21.94 -3.16 20.53
C PRO A 222 23.21 -3.59 19.76
N ARG A 223 23.81 -4.72 20.18
CA ARG A 223 25.01 -5.24 19.52
C ARG A 223 24.69 -5.78 18.13
N GLY A 224 25.53 -5.47 17.14
CA GLY A 224 25.44 -6.05 15.79
C GLY A 224 24.40 -5.41 14.87
N VAL A 225 23.76 -4.32 15.30
CA VAL A 225 22.78 -3.58 14.48
C VAL A 225 23.49 -2.88 13.33
N LYS A 226 22.96 -3.01 12.11
CA LYS A 226 23.38 -2.19 10.97
C LYS A 226 22.71 -0.82 11.08
N VAL A 227 23.52 0.23 11.06
CA VAL A 227 23.06 1.62 11.22
C VAL A 227 23.41 2.40 9.96
N GLU A 228 22.40 3.02 9.36
CA GLU A 228 22.53 3.99 8.28
C GLU A 228 21.94 5.33 8.72
N TRP A 229 22.53 6.42 8.22
CA TRP A 229 22.11 7.79 8.54
C TRP A 229 21.53 8.45 7.29
N VAL A 230 20.40 9.15 7.45
CA VAL A 230 19.75 9.93 6.39
C VAL A 230 19.69 11.42 6.68
#